data_AF-A0A4P1K315-F1
#
_entry.id   AF-A0A4P1K315-F1
#
_cell.length_a   1.000
_cell.length_b   1.000
_cell.length_c   1.000
_cell.angle_alpha   90.00
_cell.angle_beta   90.00
_cell.angle_gamma   90.00
#
_symmetry.space_group_name_H-M   'P 1'
#
loop_
_entity.id
_entity.type
_entity.pdbx_description
1 polymer ?
#
loop_
_entity_poly.entity_id
_entity_poly.type
_entity_poly.pdbx_seq_one_letter_code
_entity_poly.pdbx_strand_id
1 'polypeptide(L)'
;MTDQTPPVDEMHYEQLAQDALRGVIRLALERAAEPEGIPGAHHFYITFKTRGAGVSVPPDVLAKYPDEMTVVLQHQYWIWR
;
A
#
# COMPACT_ATOMS: atom_id res chain seq x y z
N MET A 1 8.09 32.94 -28.33
CA MET A 1 7.51 31.92 -27.41
C MET A 1 8.24 32.06 -26.10
N THR A 2 7.58 32.55 -25.06
CA THR A 2 8.15 32.63 -23.71
C THR A 2 8.35 31.22 -23.20
N ASP A 3 9.60 30.81 -23.07
CA ASP A 3 9.97 29.60 -22.35
C ASP A 3 9.68 29.86 -20.86
N GLN A 4 8.57 29.31 -20.37
CA GLN A 4 8.21 29.39 -18.95
C GLN A 4 8.49 28.01 -18.37
N THR A 5 9.71 27.82 -17.87
CA THR A 5 10.01 26.68 -17.00
C THR A 5 9.07 26.78 -15.79
N PRO A 6 8.30 25.73 -15.45
CA PRO A 6 7.46 25.76 -14.27
C PRO A 6 8.31 26.04 -13.03
N PRO A 7 7.81 26.81 -12.05
CA PRO A 7 8.54 27.11 -10.83
C PRO A 7 8.88 25.81 -10.07
N VAL A 8 10.06 25.78 -9.45
CA VAL A 8 10.51 24.67 -8.61
C VAL A 8 9.68 24.62 -7.34
N ASP A 9 9.17 23.43 -6.97
CA ASP A 9 8.42 23.22 -5.73
C ASP A 9 9.38 23.00 -4.54
N GLU A 10 9.76 24.09 -3.89
CA GLU A 10 10.61 24.07 -2.67
C GLU A 10 9.90 23.46 -1.44
N MET A 11 8.57 23.37 -1.46
CA MET A 11 7.78 22.81 -0.35
C MET A 11 7.62 21.29 -0.46
N HIS A 12 7.95 20.71 -1.63
CA HIS A 12 7.82 19.29 -1.92
C HIS A 12 6.43 18.75 -1.57
N TYR A 13 5.37 19.45 -1.99
CA TYR A 13 3.99 19.10 -1.66
C TYR A 13 3.61 17.69 -2.09
N GLU A 14 4.18 17.21 -3.20
CA GLU A 14 3.96 15.83 -3.66
C GLU A 14 4.45 14.82 -2.61
N GLN A 15 5.66 15.02 -2.07
CA GLN A 15 6.21 14.14 -1.05
C GLN A 15 5.41 14.21 0.25
N LEU A 16 5.03 15.42 0.69
CA LEU A 16 4.19 15.61 1.87
C LEU A 16 2.84 14.90 1.73
N ALA A 17 2.20 15.01 0.57
CA ALA A 17 0.94 14.33 0.29
C ALA A 17 1.12 12.80 0.28
N GLN A 18 2.19 12.29 -0.35
CA GLN A 18 2.50 10.85 -0.35
C GLN A 18 2.71 10.32 1.07
N ASP A 19 3.43 11.05 1.93
CA ASP A 19 3.68 10.63 3.31
C ASP A 19 2.40 10.69 4.16
N ALA A 20 1.56 11.70 3.97
CA ALA A 20 0.25 11.77 4.62
C ALA A 20 -0.65 10.59 4.21
N LEU A 21 -0.70 10.25 2.92
CA LEU A 21 -1.48 9.13 2.40
C LEU A 21 -0.99 7.77 2.94
N ARG A 22 0.32 7.59 3.12
CA ARG A 22 0.87 6.40 3.79
C ARG A 22 0.35 6.26 5.22
N GLY A 23 0.22 7.38 5.94
CA GLY A 23 -0.39 7.41 7.27
C GLY A 23 -1.84 6.92 7.28
N VAL A 24 -2.64 7.33 6.29
CA VAL A 24 -4.04 6.86 6.12
C VAL A 24 -4.10 5.35 5.91
N ILE A 25 -3.23 4.80 5.05
CA ILE A 25 -3.17 3.35 4.80
C ILE A 25 -2.83 2.60 6.08
N ARG A 26 -1.84 3.07 6.85
CA ARG A 26 -1.46 2.46 8.13
C ARG A 26 -2.64 2.41 9.10
N LEU A 27 -3.30 3.55 9.31
CA LEU A 27 -4.48 3.65 10.20
C LEU A 27 -5.65 2.77 9.74
N ALA A 28 -5.81 2.57 8.44
CA ALA A 28 -6.83 1.68 7.88
C ALA A 28 -6.49 0.20 8.13
N LEU A 29 -5.22 -0.19 7.99
CA LEU A 29 -4.76 -1.55 8.28
C LEU A 29 -4.79 -1.87 9.78
N GLU A 30 -4.45 -0.91 10.64
CA GLU A 30 -4.57 -1.06 12.10
C GLU A 30 -6.02 -1.35 12.51
N ARG A 31 -6.99 -0.59 11.97
CA ARG A 31 -8.43 -0.87 12.17
C ARG A 31 -8.85 -2.24 11.63
N ALA A 32 -8.32 -2.62 10.47
CA ALA A 32 -8.63 -3.92 9.87
C ALA A 32 -8.16 -5.11 10.72
N ALA A 33 -7.12 -4.89 11.54
CA ALA A 33 -6.56 -5.89 12.43
C ALA A 33 -7.28 -5.98 13.79
N GLU A 34 -8.20 -5.06 14.10
CA GLU A 34 -9.02 -5.14 15.31
C GLU A 34 -9.95 -6.37 15.27
N PRO A 35 -10.37 -6.93 16.42
CA PRO A 35 -11.19 -8.15 16.47
C PRO A 35 -12.52 -8.05 15.71
N GLU A 36 -13.05 -6.84 15.57
CA GLU A 36 -14.29 -6.53 14.86
C GLU A 36 -14.09 -6.50 13.33
N GLY A 37 -12.82 -6.40 12.88
CA GLY A 37 -12.45 -6.26 11.48
C GLY A 37 -12.98 -4.97 10.86
N ILE A 38 -12.95 -4.88 9.53
CA ILE A 38 -13.56 -3.73 8.84
C ILE A 38 -15.05 -4.00 8.64
N PRO A 39 -15.94 -3.13 9.11
CA PRO A 39 -17.38 -3.30 8.93
C PRO A 39 -17.75 -3.23 7.45
N GLY A 40 -18.75 -4.01 7.04
CA GLY A 40 -19.25 -4.03 5.66
C GLY A 40 -18.38 -4.84 4.70
N ALA A 41 -18.55 -4.57 3.40
CA ALA A 41 -17.89 -5.31 2.32
C ALA A 41 -16.52 -4.72 1.92
N HIS A 42 -15.84 -4.02 2.84
CA HIS A 42 -14.57 -3.37 2.56
C HIS A 42 -13.45 -4.40 2.39
N HIS A 43 -12.61 -4.17 1.39
CA HIS A 43 -11.43 -4.98 1.09
C HIS A 43 -10.34 -4.06 0.51
N PHE A 44 -9.08 -4.40 0.78
CA PHE A 44 -7.95 -3.63 0.29
C PHE A 44 -7.27 -4.31 -0.88
N TYR A 45 -6.90 -3.52 -1.89
CA TYR A 45 -5.89 -3.90 -2.88
C TYR A 45 -4.60 -3.18 -2.52
N ILE A 46 -3.57 -3.94 -2.17
CA ILE A 46 -2.27 -3.39 -1.75
C ILE A 46 -1.23 -3.85 -2.76
N THR A 47 -0.74 -2.90 -3.57
CA THR A 47 0.39 -3.12 -4.46
C THR A 47 1.67 -2.65 -3.79
N PHE A 48 2.70 -3.50 -3.79
CA PHE A 48 4.01 -3.17 -3.23
C PHE A 48 5.13 -3.73 -4.11
N LYS A 49 6.31 -3.12 -4.00
CA LYS A 49 7.52 -3.63 -4.62
C LYS A 49 8.00 -4.88 -3.88
N THR A 50 8.10 -6.02 -4.56
CA THR A 50 8.45 -7.29 -3.91
C THR A 50 9.90 -7.33 -3.41
N ARG A 51 10.75 -6.42 -3.92
CA ARG A 51 12.12 -6.18 -3.47
C ARG A 51 12.31 -4.85 -2.72
N GLY A 52 11.21 -4.25 -2.26
CA GLY A 52 11.26 -3.03 -1.46
C GLY A 52 11.96 -3.26 -0.11
N ALA A 53 12.55 -2.20 0.45
CA ALA A 53 13.17 -2.27 1.77
C ALA A 53 12.14 -2.73 2.83
N GLY A 54 12.50 -3.74 3.63
CA GLY A 54 11.63 -4.31 4.66
C GLY A 54 10.60 -5.34 4.17
N VAL A 55 10.52 -5.61 2.86
CA VAL A 55 9.63 -6.63 2.30
C VAL A 55 10.30 -8.00 2.34
N SER A 56 9.57 -9.01 2.82
CA SER A 56 10.00 -10.41 2.81
C SER A 56 8.92 -11.27 2.15
N VAL A 57 9.30 -12.00 1.10
CA VAL A 57 8.39 -12.80 0.26
C VAL A 57 9.09 -14.13 -0.05
N PRO A 58 8.36 -15.27 -0.08
CA PRO A 58 8.93 -16.57 -0.46
C PRO A 58 9.62 -16.56 -1.84
N PRO A 59 10.71 -17.33 -2.05
CA PRO A 59 11.48 -17.30 -3.30
C PRO A 59 10.68 -17.66 -4.55
N ASP A 60 9.75 -18.60 -4.44
CA ASP A 60 8.85 -19.03 -5.50
C ASP A 60 7.85 -17.93 -5.90
N VAL A 61 7.30 -17.21 -4.91
CA VAL A 61 6.43 -16.05 -5.15
C VAL A 61 7.23 -14.90 -5.77
N LEU A 62 8.44 -14.64 -5.28
CA LEU A 62 9.31 -13.60 -5.85
C LEU A 62 9.75 -13.92 -7.28
N ALA A 63 9.97 -15.21 -7.61
CA ALA A 63 10.26 -15.63 -8.97
C ALA A 63 9.08 -15.37 -9.92
N LYS A 64 7.84 -15.48 -9.41
CA LYS A 64 6.62 -15.23 -10.18
C LYS A 64 6.27 -13.74 -10.29
N TYR A 65 6.58 -12.96 -9.26
CA TYR A 65 6.32 -11.52 -9.16
C TYR A 65 7.62 -10.76 -8.83
N PRO A 66 8.50 -10.54 -9.83
CA PRO A 66 9.84 -10.02 -9.57
C PRO A 66 9.88 -8.55 -9.14
N ASP A 67 8.93 -7.72 -9.59
CA ASP A 67 8.98 -6.27 -9.39
C ASP A 67 7.91 -5.79 -8.43
N GLU A 68 6.64 -6.05 -8.75
CA GLU A 68 5.49 -5.66 -7.94
C GLU A 68 4.50 -6.82 -7.76
N MET A 69 3.81 -6.80 -6.64
CA MET A 69 2.75 -7.74 -6.31
C MET A 69 1.57 -6.99 -5.70
N THR A 70 0.35 -7.36 -6.12
CA THR A 70 -0.88 -6.91 -5.48
C THR A 70 -1.47 -8.03 -4.64
N VAL A 71 -1.71 -7.76 -3.36
CA VAL A 71 -2.47 -8.64 -2.46
C VAL A 71 -3.85 -8.07 -2.20
N VAL A 72 -4.83 -8.95 -2.04
CA VAL A 72 -6.19 -8.59 -1.64
C VAL A 72 -6.40 -8.99 -0.19
N LEU A 73 -6.63 -8.00 0.67
CA LEU A 73 -7.05 -8.25 2.05
C LEU A 73 -8.58 -8.19 2.11
N GLN A 74 -9.20 -9.35 2.25
CA GLN A 74 -10.64 -9.54 2.40
C GLN A 74 -10.88 -10.44 3.62
N HIS A 75 -12.10 -10.42 4.18
CA HIS A 75 -12.62 -11.43 5.12
C HIS A 75 -12.31 -12.84 4.61
N GLN A 76 -11.20 -13.43 5.07
CA GLN A 76 -10.90 -14.84 4.87
C GLN A 76 -11.52 -15.59 6.05
N TYR A 77 -12.64 -16.26 5.80
CA TYR A 77 -13.17 -17.25 6.73
C TYR A 77 -12.14 -18.37 6.88
N TRP A 78 -11.37 -18.36 7.96
CA TRP A 78 -10.71 -19.56 8.47
C TRP A 78 -11.82 -20.48 9.00
N ILE A 79 -12.40 -21.31 8.13
CA ILE A 79 -13.00 -22.56 8.61
C ILE A 79 -11.83 -23.46 8.99
N TRP A 80 -11.43 -23.36 10.25
CA TRP A 80 -10.74 -24.43 10.97
C TRP A 80 -11.27 -24.49 12.41
N ARG A 81 -12.57 -24.75 12.55
CA ARG A 81 -13.11 -25.89 13.32
C ARG A 81 -14.62 -25.98 13.18
#